data_AF-A0A8J4H9J3-F1
#
_entry.id   AF-A0A8J4H9J3-F1
#
_cell.length_a   1.000
_cell.length_b   1.000
_cell.length_c   1.000
_cell.angle_alpha   90.00
_cell.angle_beta   90.00
_cell.angle_gamma   90.00
#
_symmetry.space_group_name_H-M   'P 1'
#
loop_
_entity.id
_entity.type
_entity.pdbx_description
1 polymer ?
#
loop_
_entity_poly.entity_id
_entity_poly.type
_entity_poly.pdbx_seq_one_letter_code
_entity_poly.pdbx_strand_id
1 'polypeptide(L)'
;MAGCPSSAPAVSGAIPKDLAARSTMYDYFERWIWDGTLERIHHARYVKCREQALREASPTAAIIDAQSVKTAEKSGAQIDPRGYDAGQKVKGKKRHIPVDTPGLVLHAIVTAADI
;
A
#
# COMPACT_ATOMS: atom_id res chain seq x y z
N MET A 1 -36.00 -26.80 -15.39
CA MET A 1 -35.68 -25.53 -16.08
C MET A 1 -34.32 -25.07 -15.59
N ALA A 2 -33.40 -24.84 -16.53
CA ALA A 2 -31.99 -24.51 -16.29
C ALA A 2 -31.82 -23.16 -15.57
N GLY A 3 -30.78 -23.06 -14.74
CA GLY A 3 -30.46 -21.87 -13.96
C GLY A 3 -29.93 -20.70 -14.81
N CYS A 4 -30.20 -19.49 -14.33
CA CYS A 4 -29.51 -18.28 -14.78
C CYS A 4 -28.40 -17.94 -13.78
N PRO A 5 -27.11 -17.97 -14.17
CA PRO A 5 -26.07 -17.29 -13.43
C PRO A 5 -26.04 -15.83 -13.90
N SER A 6 -26.55 -14.91 -13.10
CA SER A 6 -26.25 -13.48 -13.27
C SER A 6 -24.99 -13.17 -12.48
N SER A 7 -23.84 -13.48 -13.05
CA SER A 7 -22.57 -12.91 -12.61
C SER A 7 -22.61 -11.42 -12.93
N ALA A 8 -22.49 -10.57 -11.90
CA ALA A 8 -22.25 -9.14 -12.09
C ALA A 8 -21.08 -8.93 -13.08
N PRO A 9 -21.18 -7.97 -14.02
CA PRO A 9 -20.14 -7.78 -15.02
C PRO A 9 -18.84 -7.38 -14.32
N ALA A 10 -17.79 -8.17 -14.54
CA ALA A 10 -16.44 -7.74 -14.20
C ALA A 10 -16.16 -6.46 -14.98
N VAL A 11 -15.90 -5.36 -14.26
CA VAL A 11 -15.53 -4.08 -14.86
C VAL A 11 -14.17 -4.26 -15.55
N SER A 12 -14.18 -4.65 -16.83
CA SER A 12 -13.00 -4.68 -17.69
C SER A 12 -12.77 -3.28 -18.26
N GLY A 13 -12.23 -2.38 -17.44
CA GLY A 13 -12.02 -1.00 -17.90
C GLY A 13 -11.12 -0.11 -17.04
N ALA A 14 -10.57 -0.61 -15.93
CA ALA A 14 -9.81 0.24 -15.00
C ALA A 14 -8.33 0.43 -15.39
N ILE A 15 -7.89 -0.14 -16.52
CA ILE A 15 -6.48 -0.12 -16.94
C ILE A 15 -6.37 0.63 -18.27
N PRO A 16 -5.55 1.70 -18.34
CA PRO A 16 -5.21 2.38 -19.57
C PRO A 16 -4.74 1.41 -20.67
N LYS A 17 -5.18 1.65 -21.92
CA LYS A 17 -4.96 0.73 -23.05
C LYS A 17 -3.49 0.63 -23.48
N ASP A 18 -2.67 1.59 -23.08
CA ASP A 18 -1.23 1.65 -23.31
C ASP A 18 -0.43 0.74 -22.36
N LEU A 19 -1.07 0.20 -21.32
CA LEU A 19 -0.45 -0.73 -20.40
C LEU A 19 -0.66 -2.18 -20.80
N ALA A 20 0.21 -3.06 -20.32
CA ALA A 20 0.08 -4.50 -20.47
C ALA A 20 -1.25 -5.01 -19.87
N ALA A 21 -1.64 -6.24 -20.21
CA ALA A 21 -2.80 -6.87 -19.63
C ALA A 21 -2.73 -6.86 -18.08
N ARG A 22 -3.90 -6.81 -17.44
CA ARG A 22 -4.04 -6.74 -15.97
C ARG A 22 -3.22 -7.81 -15.24
N SER A 23 -3.27 -9.05 -15.73
CA SER A 23 -2.55 -10.19 -15.14
C SER A 23 -1.05 -9.91 -15.14
N THR A 24 -0.49 -9.53 -16.29
CA THR A 24 0.93 -9.21 -16.43
C THR A 24 1.36 -8.11 -15.46
N MET A 25 0.63 -7.00 -15.38
CA MET A 25 0.97 -5.94 -14.42
C MET A 25 0.92 -6.42 -12.97
N TYR A 26 -0.08 -7.21 -12.61
CA TYR A 26 -0.20 -7.78 -11.28
C TYR A 26 0.97 -8.72 -10.95
N ASP A 27 1.37 -9.58 -11.90
CA ASP A 27 2.50 -10.51 -11.73
C ASP A 27 3.82 -9.76 -11.48
N TYR A 28 4.07 -8.69 -12.25
CA TYR A 28 5.23 -7.82 -12.02
C TYR A 28 5.17 -7.13 -10.66
N PHE A 29 4.00 -6.59 -10.30
CA PHE A 29 3.82 -5.89 -9.04
C PHE A 29 4.05 -6.81 -7.84
N GLU A 30 3.52 -8.03 -7.88
CA GLU A 30 3.73 -9.01 -6.81
C GLU A 30 5.21 -9.42 -6.71
N ARG A 31 5.86 -9.66 -7.86
CA ARG A 31 7.30 -9.97 -7.89
C ARG A 31 8.15 -8.84 -7.33
N TRP A 32 7.80 -7.58 -7.63
CA TRP A 32 8.51 -6.42 -7.12
C TRP A 32 8.32 -6.18 -5.62
N ILE A 33 7.17 -6.54 -5.07
CA ILE A 33 6.96 -6.56 -3.62
C ILE A 33 7.85 -7.65 -3.00
N TRP A 34 7.90 -8.83 -3.62
CA TRP A 34 8.65 -9.96 -3.08
C TRP A 34 10.17 -9.74 -3.11
N ASP A 35 10.71 -9.15 -4.18
CA ASP A 35 12.15 -8.93 -4.37
C ASP A 35 12.65 -7.53 -3.88
N GLY A 36 11.78 -6.76 -3.24
CA GLY A 36 12.10 -5.44 -2.68
C GLY A 36 12.37 -4.36 -3.72
N THR A 37 11.94 -4.53 -4.98
CA THR A 37 12.17 -3.55 -6.06
C THR A 37 11.50 -2.22 -5.75
N LEU A 38 10.28 -2.22 -5.22
CA LEU A 38 9.57 -0.98 -4.90
C LEU A 38 10.26 -0.19 -3.80
N GLU A 39 10.77 -0.86 -2.77
CA GLU A 39 11.51 -0.29 -1.66
C GLU A 39 12.81 0.35 -2.15
N ARG A 40 13.55 -0.33 -3.04
CA ARG A 40 14.77 0.21 -3.65
C ARG A 40 14.50 1.45 -4.51
N ILE A 41 13.45 1.42 -5.33
CA ILE A 41 13.03 2.57 -6.15
C ILE A 41 12.62 3.74 -5.26
N HIS A 42 11.83 3.47 -4.21
CA HIS A 42 11.40 4.48 -3.25
C HIS A 42 12.60 5.11 -2.53
N HIS A 43 13.53 4.30 -2.02
CA HIS A 43 14.72 4.80 -1.34
C HIS A 43 15.58 5.67 -2.26
N ALA A 44 15.81 5.25 -3.51
CA ALA A 44 16.55 6.04 -4.48
C ALA A 44 15.86 7.38 -4.79
N ARG A 45 14.52 7.43 -4.80
CA ARG A 45 13.75 8.67 -4.97
C ARG A 45 13.81 9.56 -3.73
N TYR A 46 13.69 8.97 -2.55
CA TYR A 46 13.83 9.67 -1.27
C TYR A 46 15.16 10.41 -1.18
N VAL A 47 16.28 9.72 -1.45
CA VAL A 47 17.63 10.33 -1.45
C VAL A 47 17.72 11.49 -2.45
N LYS A 48 17.23 11.30 -3.68
CA LYS A 48 17.23 12.37 -4.68
C LYS A 48 16.43 13.60 -4.24
N CYS A 49 15.27 13.41 -3.63
CA CYS A 49 14.45 14.52 -3.12
C CYS A 49 15.17 15.28 -1.99
N ARG A 50 15.91 14.57 -1.12
CA ARG A 50 16.72 15.18 -0.06
C ARG A 50 17.86 16.03 -0.62
N GLU A 51 18.62 15.47 -1.56
CA GLU A 51 19.74 16.15 -2.21
C GLU A 51 19.26 17.38 -2.99
N GLN A 52 18.13 17.27 -3.70
CA GLN A 52 17.50 18.41 -4.40
C GLN A 52 17.06 19.52 -3.44
N ALA A 53 16.68 19.17 -2.21
CA ALA A 53 16.38 20.12 -1.15
C ALA A 53 17.64 20.64 -0.42
N LEU A 54 18.85 20.31 -0.92
CA LEU A 54 20.14 20.66 -0.33
C LEU A 54 20.28 20.15 1.11
N ARG A 55 19.78 18.94 1.38
CA ARG A 55 19.89 18.26 2.68
C ARG A 55 20.69 16.97 2.56
N GLU A 56 21.27 16.54 3.68
CA GLU A 56 21.90 15.22 3.79
C GLU A 56 20.95 14.09 3.39
N ALA A 57 21.48 13.08 2.68
CA ALA A 57 20.70 11.93 2.24
C ALA A 57 20.06 11.18 3.43
N SER A 58 20.76 11.12 4.56
CA SER A 58 20.25 10.58 5.81
C SER A 58 19.41 11.61 6.57
N PRO A 59 18.19 11.28 7.02
CA PRO A 59 17.41 12.16 7.88
C PRO A 59 17.99 12.24 9.29
N THR A 60 17.87 13.42 9.92
CA THR A 60 18.27 13.62 11.32
C THR A 60 17.19 13.16 12.30
N ALA A 61 15.92 13.25 11.90
CA ALA A 61 14.78 12.87 12.72
C ALA A 61 13.64 12.35 11.84
N ALA A 62 12.79 11.50 12.43
CA ALA A 62 11.59 10.96 11.81
C ALA A 62 10.38 11.19 12.72
N ILE A 63 9.25 11.57 12.12
CA ILE A 63 7.94 11.67 12.76
C ILE A 63 7.16 10.42 12.36
N ILE A 64 6.63 9.70 13.34
CA ILE A 64 5.88 8.47 13.11
C ILE A 64 4.44 8.72 13.53
N ASP A 65 3.53 8.51 12.60
CA ASP A 65 2.10 8.51 12.86
C ASP A 65 1.45 7.22 12.35
N ALA A 66 0.37 6.82 13.01
CA ALA A 66 -0.37 5.61 12.70
C ALA A 66 -1.85 5.90 12.48
N GLN A 67 -2.37 5.47 11.33
CA GLN A 67 -3.76 5.70 10.95
C GLN A 67 -4.50 4.41 10.63
N SER A 68 -5.66 4.22 11.24
CA SER A 68 -6.53 3.08 10.99
C SER A 68 -7.52 3.40 9.88
N VAL A 69 -7.66 2.48 8.92
CA VAL A 69 -8.55 2.62 7.76
C VAL A 69 -9.44 1.40 7.57
N LYS A 70 -10.69 1.66 7.20
CA LYS A 70 -11.64 0.60 6.78
C LYS A 70 -11.13 -0.02 5.48
N THR A 71 -11.10 -1.35 5.43
CA THR A 71 -10.62 -2.09 4.26
C THR A 71 -11.77 -2.83 3.59
N ALA A 72 -11.79 -2.87 2.25
CA ALA A 72 -12.75 -3.67 1.49
C ALA A 72 -12.46 -5.18 1.64
N GLU A 73 -13.48 -6.02 1.55
CA GLU A 73 -13.36 -7.50 1.60
C GLU A 73 -12.63 -8.00 0.37
N LYS A 74 -11.30 -8.08 0.46
CA LYS A 74 -10.45 -8.49 -0.66
C LYS A 74 -9.84 -9.89 -0.48
N SER A 75 -9.89 -10.45 0.72
CA SER A 75 -9.47 -11.82 1.02
C SER A 75 -10.12 -12.28 2.32
N GLY A 76 -10.28 -13.60 2.48
CA GLY A 76 -10.83 -14.18 3.71
C GLY A 76 -9.97 -13.82 4.93
N ALA A 77 -10.59 -13.72 6.10
CA ALA A 77 -9.96 -13.26 7.35
C ALA A 77 -8.69 -14.04 7.75
N GLN A 78 -8.50 -15.24 7.21
CA GLN A 78 -7.32 -16.08 7.44
C GLN A 78 -6.08 -15.66 6.62
N ILE A 79 -6.28 -15.04 5.46
CA ILE A 79 -5.19 -14.59 4.57
C ILE A 79 -4.79 -13.16 4.91
N ASP A 80 -5.77 -12.32 5.27
CA ASP A 80 -5.55 -10.91 5.63
C ASP A 80 -6.36 -10.53 6.88
N PRO A 81 -5.89 -10.84 8.09
CA PRO A 81 -6.65 -10.63 9.32
C PRO A 81 -6.86 -9.14 9.58
N ARG A 82 -8.10 -8.76 9.90
CA ARG A 82 -8.47 -7.38 10.25
C ARG A 82 -8.53 -7.21 11.75
N GLY A 83 -8.00 -6.08 12.22
CA GLY A 83 -8.10 -5.66 13.62
C GLY A 83 -9.23 -4.66 13.84
N TYR A 84 -9.49 -4.35 15.11
CA TYR A 84 -10.35 -3.24 15.50
C TYR A 84 -9.57 -2.26 16.36
N ASP A 85 -9.34 -1.05 15.83
CA ASP A 85 -8.78 0.05 16.57
C ASP A 85 -9.88 0.71 17.39
N ALA A 86 -9.87 0.53 18.72
CA ALA A 86 -10.84 1.14 19.61
C ALA A 86 -10.66 2.67 19.74
N GLY A 87 -9.43 3.18 19.59
CA GLY A 87 -9.12 4.60 19.67
C GLY A 87 -9.71 5.38 18.49
N GLN A 88 -9.60 4.82 17.28
CA GLN A 88 -10.17 5.40 16.06
C GLN A 88 -11.58 4.88 15.73
N LYS A 89 -12.04 3.85 16.45
CA LYS A 89 -13.30 3.11 16.21
C LYS A 89 -13.39 2.55 14.78
N VAL A 90 -12.27 2.03 14.27
CA VAL A 90 -12.13 1.51 12.91
C VAL A 90 -11.83 0.02 12.92
N LYS A 91 -12.66 -0.77 12.22
CA LYS A 91 -12.35 -2.15 11.86
C LYS A 91 -11.61 -2.17 10.53
N GLY A 92 -10.39 -2.69 10.50
CA GLY A 92 -9.61 -2.77 9.27
C GLY A 92 -8.11 -2.94 9.51
N LYS A 93 -7.33 -2.07 8.86
CA LYS A 93 -5.87 -2.06 8.87
C LYS A 93 -5.34 -0.76 9.43
N LYS A 94 -4.18 -0.80 10.09
CA LYS A 94 -3.46 0.39 10.54
C LYS A 94 -2.16 0.53 9.76
N ARG A 95 -1.96 1.72 9.20
CA ARG A 95 -0.74 2.09 8.48
C ARG A 95 0.13 2.93 9.40
N HIS A 96 1.38 2.53 9.56
CA HIS A 96 2.42 3.25 10.28
C HIS A 96 3.33 3.87 9.24
N ILE A 97 3.37 5.20 9.16
CA ILE A 97 4.11 5.92 8.12
C ILE A 97 5.13 6.83 8.80
N PRO A 98 6.40 6.39 8.92
CA PRO A 98 7.49 7.28 9.26
C PRO A 98 7.76 8.26 8.11
N VAL A 99 7.79 9.55 8.45
CA VAL A 99 8.20 10.63 7.55
C VAL A 99 9.38 11.38 8.14
N ASP A 100 10.21 11.98 7.30
CA ASP A 100 11.28 12.86 7.76
C ASP A 100 10.79 14.30 8.04
N THR A 101 11.70 15.20 8.42
CA THR A 101 11.32 16.57 8.82
C THR A 101 10.67 17.42 7.72
N PRO A 102 11.04 17.30 6.42
CA PRO A 102 10.28 17.90 5.32
C PRO A 102 8.99 17.17 4.94
N GLY A 103 8.69 16.01 5.54
CA GLY A 103 7.50 15.21 5.24
C GLY A 103 7.67 14.19 4.10
N LEU A 104 8.90 13.87 3.70
CA LEU A 104 9.19 12.78 2.77
C LEU A 104 9.01 11.44 3.49
N VAL A 105 8.29 10.51 2.85
CA VAL A 105 8.05 9.17 3.39
C VAL A 105 9.37 8.40 3.44
N LEU A 106 9.64 7.75 4.58
CA LEU A 106 10.79 6.87 4.76
C LEU A 106 10.43 5.43 4.41
N HIS A 107 9.29 4.98 4.91
CA HIS A 107 8.76 3.64 4.70
C HIS A 107 7.26 3.63 5.06
N ALA A 108 6.56 2.53 4.76
CA ALA A 108 5.17 2.34 5.17
C ALA A 108 4.95 0.89 5.58
N ILE A 109 4.40 0.68 6.78
CA ILE A 109 4.08 -0.66 7.29
C ILE A 109 2.59 -0.73 7.54
N VAL A 110 1.94 -1.79 7.06
CA VAL A 110 0.52 -2.02 7.26
C VAL A 110 0.32 -3.24 8.13
N THR A 111 -0.48 -3.07 9.17
CA THR A 111 -0.78 -4.07 10.20
C THR A 111 -2.29 -4.21 10.37
N ALA A 112 -2.73 -5.23 11.10
CA ALA A 112 -4.11 -5.28 11.59
C ALA A 112 -4.38 -4.06 12.49
N ALA A 113 -5.61 -3.52 12.49
CA ALA A 113 -5.88 -2.26 13.18
C ALA A 113 -5.76 -2.29 14.73
N ASP A 114 -5.71 -3.48 15.32
CA ASP A 114 -5.55 -3.73 16.75
C ASP A 114 -4.08 -3.85 17.20
N ILE A 115 -3.13 -3.75 16.27
CA ILE A 115 -1.70 -3.51 16.53
C ILE A 115 -1.50 -2.02 16.73
#